data_AF-A0A3Q1EB92-F1
#
_entry.id   AF-A0A3Q1EB92-F1
#
_cell.length_a   1.000
_cell.length_b   1.000
_cell.length_c   1.000
_cell.angle_alpha   90.00
_cell.angle_beta   90.00
_cell.angle_gamma   90.00
#
_symmetry.space_group_name_H-M   'P 1'
#
loop_
_entity.id
_entity.type
_entity.pdbx_description
1 polymer ?
#
loop_
_entity_poly.entity_id
_entity_poly.type
_entity_poly.pdbx_seq_one_letter_code
_entity_poly.pdbx_strand_id
1 'polypeptide(L)'
;FDSRRAVQQLRACGVLETIRISAAGYPSWTYPDFFNRYRVLMKKSDMMSADKKQVCKNLLEILIKEPDMFQFGKTKIFFRAGQVAYLEKLRADKFRSACIKIQKTVRGWLQRVRYRKIRRAAIGLQRYGRGYLARYAEFLRRTRAAVILQKQFRMIRERREYLRVRRAVVTIQAFSRGMFTRRVYWELQFLLHHKAMIIQKNVRGWLQRRKFRRARDAAITIQCAFRRMRAKRQLKQLKIEARSAEH
;
A
#
# COMPACT_ATOMS: atom_id res chain seq x y z
N PHE A 1 68.62 -26.56 51.41
CA PHE A 1 69.41 -25.38 51.01
C PHE A 1 69.04 -24.25 51.96
N ASP A 2 69.93 -23.86 52.87
CA ASP A 2 69.66 -22.74 53.79
C ASP A 2 70.16 -21.43 53.17
N SER A 3 69.22 -20.62 52.67
CA SER A 3 69.50 -19.39 51.95
C SER A 3 70.29 -18.37 52.77
N ARG A 4 70.15 -18.35 54.11
CA ARG A 4 70.88 -17.40 54.95
C ARG A 4 72.35 -17.78 55.06
N ARG A 5 72.63 -19.08 55.29
CA ARG A 5 73.99 -19.62 55.36
C ARG A 5 74.72 -19.52 54.03
N ALA A 6 74.02 -19.78 52.91
CA ALA A 6 74.58 -19.63 51.56
C ALA A 6 75.00 -18.18 51.25
N VAL A 7 74.18 -17.18 51.58
CA VAL A 7 74.52 -15.77 51.37
C VAL A 7 75.72 -15.34 52.24
N GLN A 8 75.81 -15.85 53.47
CA GLN A 8 76.93 -15.54 54.37
C GLN A 8 78.26 -16.13 53.85
N GLN A 9 78.23 -17.36 53.31
CA GLN A 9 79.38 -17.97 52.62
C GLN A 9 79.78 -17.17 51.37
N LEU A 10 78.83 -16.75 50.54
CA LEU A 10 79.09 -15.93 49.35
C LEU A 10 79.66 -14.54 49.67
N ARG A 11 79.32 -13.96 50.83
CA ARG A 11 79.94 -12.72 51.33
C ARG A 11 81.37 -12.96 51.83
N ALA A 12 81.57 -13.99 52.67
CA ALA A 12 82.87 -14.30 53.26
C ALA A 12 83.90 -14.74 52.21
N CYS A 13 83.49 -15.48 51.18
CA CYS A 13 84.35 -15.87 50.05
C CYS A 13 84.56 -14.74 49.02
N GLY A 14 84.07 -13.52 49.28
CA GLY A 14 84.22 -12.38 48.38
C GLY A 14 83.42 -12.49 47.07
N VAL A 15 82.64 -13.56 46.86
CA VAL A 15 81.89 -13.79 45.61
C VAL A 15 80.90 -12.66 45.33
N LEU A 16 80.23 -12.13 46.35
CA LEU A 16 79.34 -10.97 46.16
C LEU A 16 80.12 -9.70 45.81
N GLU A 17 81.34 -9.53 46.32
CA GLU A 17 82.20 -8.39 46.01
C GLU A 17 82.77 -8.50 44.59
N THR A 18 83.15 -9.71 44.17
CA THR A 18 83.54 -10.02 42.78
C THR A 18 82.37 -9.81 41.82
N ILE A 19 81.15 -10.23 42.18
CA ILE A 19 79.94 -9.93 41.39
C ILE A 19 79.68 -8.42 41.39
N ARG A 20 79.89 -7.71 42.50
CA ARG A 20 79.70 -6.24 42.57
C ARG A 20 80.69 -5.51 41.67
N ILE A 21 81.96 -5.90 41.67
CA ILE A 21 83.01 -5.35 40.79
C ILE A 21 82.75 -5.75 39.33
N SER A 22 82.30 -6.98 39.08
CA SER A 22 81.96 -7.47 37.73
C SER A 22 80.67 -6.85 37.19
N ALA A 23 79.72 -6.52 38.05
CA ALA A 23 78.48 -5.79 37.74
C ALA A 23 78.72 -4.27 37.62
N ALA A 24 79.78 -3.75 38.27
CA ALA A 24 80.36 -2.44 37.96
C ALA A 24 81.16 -2.47 36.64
N GLY A 25 81.51 -3.66 36.15
CA GLY A 25 81.96 -3.90 34.78
C GLY A 25 80.84 -3.65 33.77
N TYR A 26 81.23 -3.38 32.54
CA TYR A 26 80.30 -3.06 31.45
C TYR A 26 79.77 -4.34 30.80
N PRO A 27 78.44 -4.62 30.81
CA PRO A 27 77.86 -5.66 29.97
C PRO A 27 78.39 -5.58 28.53
N SER A 28 79.07 -6.63 28.08
CA SER A 28 79.72 -6.65 26.77
C SER A 28 79.00 -7.56 25.78
N TRP A 29 78.77 -7.09 24.56
CA TRP A 29 78.15 -7.84 23.48
C TRP A 29 79.06 -7.89 22.26
N THR A 30 79.10 -8.99 21.52
CA THR A 30 79.80 -9.02 20.23
C THR A 30 78.97 -8.27 19.18
N TYR A 31 79.62 -7.69 18.18
CA TYR A 31 78.92 -7.01 17.08
C TYR A 31 77.90 -7.91 16.35
N PRO A 32 78.21 -9.18 16.02
CA PRO A 32 77.24 -10.09 15.41
C PRO A 32 76.03 -10.38 16.30
N ASP A 33 76.23 -10.62 17.60
CA ASP A 33 75.14 -10.95 18.52
C ASP A 33 74.22 -9.75 18.74
N PHE A 34 74.80 -8.56 18.91
CA PHE A 34 74.06 -7.31 18.99
C PHE A 34 73.25 -7.06 17.71
N PHE A 35 73.88 -7.24 16.54
CA PHE A 35 73.22 -7.04 15.25
C PHE A 35 72.01 -7.98 15.09
N ASN A 36 72.20 -9.28 15.34
CA ASN A 36 71.14 -10.27 15.18
C ASN A 36 69.99 -10.04 16.18
N ARG A 37 70.31 -9.64 17.41
CA ARG A 37 69.31 -9.37 18.45
C ARG A 37 68.55 -8.07 18.19
N TYR A 38 69.20 -6.99 17.80
CA TYR A 38 68.53 -5.69 17.65
C TYR A 38 68.16 -5.35 16.21
N ARG A 39 68.28 -6.31 15.27
CA ARG A 39 67.88 -6.16 13.85
C ARG A 39 66.48 -5.55 13.67
N VAL A 40 65.52 -5.88 14.53
CA VAL A 40 64.14 -5.36 14.45
C VAL A 40 64.03 -3.83 14.70
N LEU A 41 65.04 -3.24 15.34
CA LEU A 41 65.13 -1.79 15.59
C LEU A 41 65.80 -1.04 14.43
N MET A 42 66.48 -1.73 13.52
CA MET A 42 67.21 -1.15 12.39
C MET A 42 66.29 -0.80 11.21
N LYS A 43 66.75 0.09 10.33
CA LYS A 43 66.09 0.36 9.05
C LYS A 43 66.40 -0.76 8.05
N LYS A 44 65.55 -0.92 7.03
CA LYS A 44 65.73 -1.95 5.99
C LYS A 44 67.04 -1.79 5.22
N SER A 45 67.52 -0.56 5.02
CA SER A 45 68.83 -0.26 4.41
C SER A 45 69.98 -0.87 5.21
N ASP A 46 69.95 -0.66 6.53
CA ASP A 46 71.04 -1.01 7.43
C ASP A 46 71.13 -2.53 7.63
N MET A 47 70.00 -3.23 7.46
CA MET A 47 69.92 -4.68 7.51
C MET A 47 70.66 -5.41 6.37
N MET A 48 70.95 -4.71 5.27
CA MET A 48 71.58 -5.25 4.05
C MET A 48 73.05 -4.85 3.91
N SER A 49 73.59 -4.06 4.84
CA SER A 49 74.99 -3.64 4.79
C SER A 49 75.94 -4.80 5.08
N ALA A 50 77.06 -4.86 4.35
CA ALA A 50 78.15 -5.80 4.61
C ALA A 50 78.90 -5.48 5.91
N ASP A 51 79.03 -4.18 6.25
CA ASP A 51 79.68 -3.75 7.48
C ASP A 51 78.70 -3.70 8.66
N LYS A 52 78.52 -4.86 9.29
CA LYS A 52 77.68 -5.02 10.48
C LYS A 52 78.19 -4.18 11.66
N LYS A 53 79.49 -3.91 11.74
CA LYS A 53 80.09 -3.14 12.84
C LYS A 53 79.67 -1.68 12.75
N GLN A 54 79.78 -1.07 11.58
CA GLN A 54 79.34 0.31 11.36
C GLN A 54 77.84 0.47 11.57
N VAL A 55 77.03 -0.51 11.15
CA VAL A 55 75.57 -0.48 11.40
C VAL A 55 75.25 -0.48 12.90
N CYS A 56 75.95 -1.29 13.70
CA CYS A 56 75.74 -1.30 15.15
C CYS A 56 76.11 0.04 15.80
N LYS A 57 77.18 0.69 15.31
CA LYS A 57 77.57 2.03 15.78
C LYS A 57 76.50 3.07 15.51
N ASN A 58 76.11 3.20 14.24
CA ASN A 58 75.08 4.14 13.80
C ASN A 58 73.75 3.92 14.56
N LEU A 59 73.36 2.65 14.79
CA LEU A 59 72.15 2.35 15.55
C LEU A 59 72.24 2.85 16.99
N LEU A 60 73.35 2.61 17.68
CA LEU A 60 73.51 2.99 19.07
C LEU A 60 73.59 4.50 19.27
N GLU A 61 74.27 5.21 18.36
CA GLU A 61 74.30 6.68 18.34
C GLU A 61 72.90 7.29 18.14
N ILE A 62 72.01 6.61 17.41
CA ILE A 62 70.62 7.04 17.23
C ILE A 62 69.76 6.73 18.46
N LEU A 63 69.97 5.58 19.10
CA LEU A 63 69.10 5.10 20.19
C LEU A 63 69.50 5.64 21.58
N ILE A 64 70.79 5.89 21.79
CA ILE A 64 71.37 6.35 23.07
C ILE A 64 72.07 7.68 22.81
N LYS A 65 71.50 8.77 23.34
CA LYS A 65 72.01 10.14 23.12
C LYS A 65 73.27 10.47 23.92
N GLU A 66 73.50 9.76 25.02
CA GLU A 66 74.62 10.00 25.92
C GLU A 66 75.80 9.07 25.56
N PRO A 67 76.93 9.62 25.07
CA PRO A 67 78.05 8.81 24.57
C PRO A 67 78.85 8.09 25.68
N ASP A 68 78.74 8.50 26.95
CA ASP A 68 79.39 7.78 28.08
C ASP A 68 78.63 6.50 28.49
N MET A 69 77.45 6.26 27.92
CA MET A 69 76.62 5.11 28.25
C MET A 69 77.02 3.83 27.49
N PHE A 70 77.89 3.95 26.49
CA PHE A 70 78.43 2.81 25.75
C PHE A 70 79.84 3.11 25.21
N GLN A 71 80.64 2.06 24.98
CA GLN A 71 81.96 2.17 24.34
C GLN A 71 82.17 1.08 23.29
N PHE A 72 82.84 1.44 22.20
CA PHE A 72 83.14 0.52 21.09
C PHE A 72 84.54 -0.06 21.21
N GLY A 73 84.63 -1.37 21.48
CA GLY A 73 85.87 -2.14 21.39
C GLY A 73 86.16 -2.64 19.97
N LYS A 74 87.29 -3.34 19.81
CA LYS A 74 87.67 -3.99 18.53
C LYS A 74 86.63 -5.02 18.10
N THR A 75 86.20 -5.89 19.02
CA THR A 75 85.32 -7.05 18.78
C THR A 75 83.97 -6.99 19.52
N LYS A 76 83.86 -6.12 20.54
CA LYS A 76 82.69 -6.03 21.42
C LYS A 76 82.24 -4.59 21.65
N ILE A 77 80.99 -4.44 22.05
CA ILE A 77 80.35 -3.20 22.52
C ILE A 77 80.16 -3.33 24.03
N PHE A 78 80.59 -2.33 24.78
CA PHE A 78 80.49 -2.27 26.23
C PHE A 78 79.38 -1.29 26.62
N PHE A 79 78.48 -1.69 27.52
CA PHE A 79 77.35 -0.87 27.96
C PHE A 79 77.46 -0.53 29.43
N ARG A 80 76.99 0.66 29.85
CA ARG A 80 76.72 0.93 31.26
C ARG A 80 75.51 0.12 31.75
N ALA A 81 75.38 -0.02 33.07
CA ALA A 81 74.24 -0.68 33.69
C ALA A 81 72.90 -0.06 33.21
N GLY A 82 71.90 -0.91 32.97
CA GLY A 82 70.56 -0.49 32.53
C GLY A 82 70.38 -0.25 31.03
N GLN A 83 71.45 -0.02 30.25
CA GLN A 83 71.33 0.26 28.82
C GLN A 83 70.83 -0.95 28.00
N VAL A 84 71.31 -2.14 28.33
CA VAL A 84 70.81 -3.38 27.70
C VAL A 84 69.31 -3.58 27.99
N ALA A 85 68.86 -3.29 29.21
CA ALA A 85 67.45 -3.37 29.58
C ALA A 85 66.58 -2.34 28.82
N TYR A 86 67.12 -1.14 28.60
CA TYR A 86 66.48 -0.12 27.78
C TYR A 86 66.32 -0.58 26.31
N LEU A 87 67.36 -1.17 25.72
CA LEU A 87 67.30 -1.70 24.36
C LEU A 87 66.29 -2.87 24.23
N GLU A 88 66.22 -3.74 25.24
CA GLU A 88 65.21 -4.80 25.30
C GLU A 88 63.78 -4.23 25.39
N LYS A 89 63.58 -3.15 26.16
CA LYS A 89 62.30 -2.43 26.20
C LYS A 89 61.91 -1.89 24.83
N LEU A 90 62.82 -1.22 24.13
CA LEU A 90 62.56 -0.71 22.77
C LEU A 90 62.21 -1.83 21.79
N ARG A 91 62.92 -2.96 21.87
CA ARG A 91 62.64 -4.16 21.08
C ARG A 91 61.23 -4.68 21.37
N ALA A 92 60.83 -4.80 22.64
CA ALA A 92 59.49 -5.23 23.04
C ALA A 92 58.40 -4.27 22.54
N ASP A 93 58.60 -2.96 22.65
CA ASP A 93 57.66 -1.94 22.20
C ASP A 93 57.47 -1.95 20.67
N LYS A 94 58.55 -2.23 19.92
CA LYS A 94 58.49 -2.42 18.46
C LYS A 94 57.63 -3.63 18.09
N PHE A 95 57.82 -4.77 18.76
CA PHE A 95 56.98 -5.95 18.55
C PHE A 95 55.52 -5.71 18.94
N ARG A 96 55.27 -5.06 20.08
CA ARG A 96 53.93 -4.69 20.53
C ARG A 96 53.24 -3.81 19.48
N SER A 97 53.93 -2.79 18.97
CA SER A 97 53.40 -1.90 17.94
C SER A 97 53.06 -2.63 16.64
N ALA A 98 53.91 -3.57 16.20
CA ALA A 98 53.65 -4.39 15.02
C ALA A 98 52.43 -5.31 15.24
N CYS A 99 52.34 -5.95 16.40
CA CYS A 99 51.21 -6.79 16.79
C CYS A 99 49.90 -6.01 16.77
N ILE A 100 49.86 -4.81 17.37
CA ILE A 100 48.67 -3.94 17.39
C ILE A 100 48.25 -3.57 15.96
N LYS A 101 49.20 -3.29 15.05
CA LYS A 101 48.88 -3.00 13.64
C LYS A 101 48.23 -4.18 12.92
N ILE A 102 48.68 -5.39 13.18
CA ILE A 102 48.08 -6.61 12.62
C ILE A 102 46.68 -6.81 13.24
N GLN A 103 46.60 -6.79 14.57
CA GLN A 103 45.36 -7.01 15.33
C GLN A 103 44.27 -6.01 14.95
N LYS A 104 44.57 -4.71 14.85
CA LYS A 104 43.56 -3.70 14.45
C LYS A 104 43.01 -3.97 13.04
N THR A 105 43.86 -4.43 12.13
CA THR A 105 43.49 -4.71 10.74
C THR A 105 42.59 -5.94 10.67
N VAL A 106 42.95 -7.01 11.37
CA VAL A 106 42.15 -8.25 11.47
C VAL A 106 40.81 -7.97 12.15
N ARG A 107 40.80 -7.24 13.27
CA ARG A 107 39.56 -6.84 13.97
C ARG A 107 38.64 -6.03 13.04
N GLY A 108 39.18 -5.06 12.32
CA GLY A 108 38.43 -4.27 11.34
C GLY A 108 37.88 -5.10 10.18
N TRP A 109 38.66 -6.05 9.67
CA TRP A 109 38.20 -7.00 8.64
C TRP A 109 37.06 -7.89 9.15
N LEU A 110 37.20 -8.49 10.33
CA LEU A 110 36.17 -9.34 10.95
C LEU A 110 34.84 -8.60 11.12
N GLN A 111 34.87 -7.35 11.63
CA GLN A 111 33.65 -6.55 11.78
C GLN A 111 33.02 -6.20 10.44
N ARG A 112 33.81 -5.88 9.41
CA ARG A 112 33.27 -5.63 8.05
C ARG A 112 32.60 -6.87 7.46
N VAL A 113 33.18 -8.05 7.65
CA VAL A 113 32.57 -9.32 7.21
C VAL A 113 31.25 -9.56 7.95
N ARG A 114 31.23 -9.42 9.29
CA ARG A 114 30.02 -9.57 10.11
C ARG A 114 28.92 -8.60 9.68
N TYR A 115 29.24 -7.32 9.53
CA TYR A 115 28.30 -6.29 9.12
C TYR A 115 27.69 -6.60 7.75
N ARG A 116 28.50 -6.98 6.76
CA ARG A 116 28.02 -7.36 5.42
C ARG A 116 27.06 -8.55 5.48
N LYS A 117 27.33 -9.56 6.31
CA LYS A 117 26.44 -10.71 6.50
C LYS A 117 25.09 -10.29 7.09
N ILE A 118 25.10 -9.51 8.16
CA ILE A 118 23.87 -8.99 8.81
C ILE A 118 23.07 -8.13 7.84
N ARG A 119 23.72 -7.18 7.15
CA ARG A 119 23.06 -6.28 6.20
C ARG A 119 22.38 -7.06 5.06
N ARG A 120 23.05 -8.07 4.49
CA ARG A 120 22.46 -8.93 3.44
C ARG A 120 21.21 -9.66 3.96
N ALA A 121 21.29 -10.24 5.15
CA ALA A 121 20.15 -10.92 5.76
C ALA A 121 18.97 -9.97 6.02
N ALA A 122 19.24 -8.78 6.58
CA ALA A 122 18.23 -7.76 6.83
C ALA A 122 17.55 -7.28 5.55
N ILE A 123 18.31 -6.97 4.49
CA ILE A 123 17.76 -6.57 3.19
C ILE A 123 16.94 -7.70 2.57
N GLY A 124 17.41 -8.96 2.70
CA GLY A 124 16.67 -10.14 2.28
C GLY A 124 15.31 -10.22 2.96
N LEU A 125 15.28 -10.17 4.30
CA LEU A 125 14.03 -10.21 5.07
C LEU A 125 13.09 -9.06 4.70
N GLN A 126 13.61 -7.84 4.57
CA GLN A 126 12.82 -6.67 4.16
C GLN A 126 12.21 -6.86 2.76
N ARG A 127 12.95 -7.44 1.80
CA ARG A 127 12.43 -7.74 0.46
C ARG A 127 11.26 -8.72 0.53
N TYR A 128 11.41 -9.83 1.27
CA TYR A 128 10.34 -10.81 1.44
C TYR A 128 9.13 -10.21 2.17
N GLY A 129 9.35 -9.41 3.21
CA GLY A 129 8.29 -8.72 3.95
C GLY A 129 7.46 -7.79 3.06
N ARG A 130 8.13 -6.95 2.24
CA ARG A 130 7.43 -6.08 1.27
C ARG A 130 6.63 -6.89 0.24
N GLY A 131 7.19 -8.00 -0.26
CA GLY A 131 6.49 -8.89 -1.19
C GLY A 131 5.30 -9.62 -0.57
N TYR A 132 5.36 -9.97 0.72
CA TYR A 132 4.22 -10.53 1.45
C TYR A 132 3.09 -9.51 1.61
N LEU A 133 3.41 -8.29 2.06
CA LEU A 133 2.41 -7.22 2.25
C LEU A 133 1.66 -6.89 0.95
N ALA A 134 2.36 -6.85 -0.19
CA ALA A 134 1.74 -6.62 -1.50
C ALA A 134 0.71 -7.71 -1.85
N ARG A 135 1.08 -8.99 -1.69
CA ARG A 135 0.19 -10.13 -1.93
C ARG A 135 -0.99 -10.16 -0.96
N TYR A 136 -0.75 -9.83 0.30
CA TYR A 136 -1.80 -9.75 1.32
C TYR A 136 -2.82 -8.65 0.98
N ALA A 137 -2.36 -7.48 0.53
CA ALA A 137 -3.25 -6.41 0.07
C ALA A 137 -4.09 -6.83 -1.15
N GLU A 138 -3.53 -7.60 -2.09
CA GLU A 138 -4.28 -8.16 -3.21
C GLU A 138 -5.35 -9.17 -2.74
N PHE A 139 -5.00 -10.06 -1.82
CA PHE A 139 -5.95 -10.98 -1.19
C PHE A 139 -7.13 -10.23 -0.55
N LEU A 140 -6.87 -9.19 0.23
CA LEU A 140 -7.92 -8.36 0.83
C LEU A 140 -8.82 -7.70 -0.22
N ARG A 141 -8.24 -7.20 -1.32
CA ARG A 141 -9.01 -6.62 -2.44
C ARG A 141 -9.93 -7.66 -3.08
N ARG A 142 -9.43 -8.87 -3.34
CA ARG A 142 -10.21 -9.97 -3.92
C ARG A 142 -11.35 -10.40 -3.01
N THR A 143 -11.08 -10.58 -1.72
CA THR A 143 -12.10 -10.94 -0.72
C THR A 143 -13.18 -9.86 -0.63
N ARG A 144 -12.79 -8.57 -0.62
CA ARG A 144 -13.75 -7.46 -0.63
C ARG A 144 -14.61 -7.46 -1.90
N ALA A 145 -14.00 -7.67 -3.07
CA ALA A 145 -14.73 -7.75 -4.32
C ALA A 145 -15.74 -8.91 -4.33
N ALA A 146 -15.33 -10.08 -3.82
CA ALA A 146 -16.22 -11.24 -3.68
C ALA A 146 -17.42 -10.94 -2.77
N VAL A 147 -17.19 -10.31 -1.62
CA VAL A 147 -18.28 -9.90 -0.70
C VAL A 147 -19.26 -8.94 -1.38
N ILE A 148 -18.75 -7.94 -2.12
CA ILE A 148 -19.60 -6.98 -2.84
C ILE A 148 -20.46 -7.71 -3.89
N LEU A 149 -19.86 -8.60 -4.68
CA LEU A 149 -20.57 -9.36 -5.71
C LEU A 149 -21.64 -10.26 -5.08
N GLN A 150 -21.29 -10.99 -4.02
CA GLN A 150 -22.21 -11.86 -3.30
C GLN A 150 -23.38 -11.08 -2.71
N LYS A 151 -23.13 -9.94 -2.05
CA LYS A 151 -24.21 -9.11 -1.50
C LYS A 151 -25.14 -8.60 -2.60
N GLN A 152 -24.58 -8.15 -3.73
CA GLN A 152 -25.34 -7.57 -4.82
C GLN A 152 -26.19 -8.64 -5.51
N PHE A 153 -25.63 -9.82 -5.72
CA PHE A 153 -26.37 -10.97 -6.25
C PHE A 153 -27.55 -11.35 -5.36
N ARG A 154 -27.32 -11.49 -4.03
CA ARG A 154 -28.39 -11.79 -3.07
C ARG A 154 -29.49 -10.73 -3.12
N MET A 155 -29.13 -9.45 -3.10
CA MET A 155 -30.11 -8.35 -3.18
C MET A 155 -30.92 -8.39 -4.48
N ILE A 156 -30.26 -8.57 -5.64
CA ILE A 156 -30.95 -8.65 -6.94
C ILE A 156 -31.90 -9.83 -7.00
N ARG A 157 -31.50 -10.99 -6.49
CA ARG A 157 -32.34 -12.21 -6.44
C ARG A 157 -33.63 -11.94 -5.67
N GLU A 158 -33.51 -11.47 -4.43
CA GLU A 158 -34.68 -11.20 -3.57
C GLU A 158 -35.56 -10.09 -4.16
N ARG A 159 -34.96 -9.01 -4.70
CA ARG A 159 -35.72 -7.91 -5.33
C ARG A 159 -36.49 -8.37 -6.56
N ARG A 160 -35.92 -9.24 -7.40
CA ARG A 160 -36.61 -9.79 -8.58
C ARG A 160 -37.82 -10.62 -8.18
N GLU A 161 -37.68 -11.47 -7.18
CA GLU A 161 -38.78 -12.31 -6.70
C GLU A 161 -39.91 -11.47 -6.09
N TYR A 162 -39.56 -10.50 -5.23
CA TYR A 162 -40.54 -9.56 -4.68
C TYR A 162 -41.30 -8.79 -5.78
N LEU A 163 -40.57 -8.27 -6.78
CA LEU A 163 -41.21 -7.53 -7.88
C LEU A 163 -42.11 -8.42 -8.75
N ARG A 164 -41.76 -9.70 -8.93
CA ARG A 164 -42.60 -10.67 -9.65
C ARG A 164 -43.93 -10.87 -8.93
N VAL A 165 -43.88 -11.18 -7.64
CA VAL A 165 -45.08 -11.38 -6.80
C VAL A 165 -45.90 -10.09 -6.76
N ARG A 166 -45.27 -8.93 -6.53
CA ARG A 166 -45.96 -7.64 -6.50
C ARG A 166 -46.69 -7.33 -7.80
N ARG A 167 -46.06 -7.59 -8.95
CA ARG A 167 -46.72 -7.42 -10.26
C ARG A 167 -47.94 -8.33 -10.38
N ALA A 168 -47.83 -9.60 -10.03
CA ALA A 168 -48.96 -10.52 -10.07
C ALA A 168 -50.12 -10.03 -9.18
N VAL A 169 -49.83 -9.64 -7.93
CA VAL A 169 -50.83 -9.12 -6.99
C VAL A 169 -51.52 -7.86 -7.53
N VAL A 170 -50.76 -6.88 -8.02
CA VAL A 170 -51.33 -5.63 -8.58
C VAL A 170 -52.20 -5.93 -9.79
N THR A 171 -51.78 -6.82 -10.67
CA THR A 171 -52.57 -7.25 -11.83
C THR A 171 -53.90 -7.88 -11.38
N ILE A 172 -53.85 -8.84 -10.44
CA ILE A 172 -55.06 -9.49 -9.91
C ILE A 172 -55.99 -8.44 -9.30
N GLN A 173 -55.47 -7.56 -8.44
CA GLN A 173 -56.26 -6.51 -7.80
C GLN A 173 -56.92 -5.57 -8.82
N ALA A 174 -56.19 -5.18 -9.88
CA ALA A 174 -56.74 -4.33 -10.94
C ALA A 174 -57.87 -5.03 -11.70
N PHE A 175 -57.69 -6.30 -12.06
CA PHE A 175 -58.71 -7.11 -12.71
C PHE A 175 -59.94 -7.31 -11.82
N SER A 176 -59.74 -7.67 -10.55
CA SER A 176 -60.82 -7.83 -9.58
C SER A 176 -61.61 -6.53 -9.41
N ARG A 177 -60.95 -5.39 -9.19
CA ARG A 177 -61.62 -4.08 -9.09
C ARG A 177 -62.42 -3.76 -10.36
N GLY A 178 -61.84 -3.99 -11.54
CA GLY A 178 -62.54 -3.78 -12.81
C GLY A 178 -63.68 -4.77 -13.07
N MET A 179 -63.61 -5.98 -12.53
CA MET A 179 -64.71 -6.96 -12.59
C MET A 179 -65.87 -6.50 -11.68
N PHE A 180 -65.56 -6.13 -10.42
CA PHE A 180 -66.56 -5.66 -9.47
C PHE A 180 -67.32 -4.43 -9.99
N THR A 181 -66.62 -3.43 -10.54
CA THR A 181 -67.29 -2.24 -11.09
C THR A 181 -68.21 -2.57 -12.27
N ARG A 182 -67.79 -3.43 -13.20
CA ARG A 182 -68.65 -3.89 -14.30
C ARG A 182 -69.84 -4.68 -13.79
N ARG A 183 -69.64 -5.55 -12.80
CA ARG A 183 -70.70 -6.35 -12.19
C ARG A 183 -71.75 -5.44 -11.54
N VAL A 184 -71.33 -4.48 -10.73
CA VAL A 184 -72.20 -3.48 -10.10
C VAL A 184 -72.96 -2.68 -11.17
N TYR A 185 -72.31 -2.27 -12.26
CA TYR A 185 -72.96 -1.56 -13.36
C TYR A 185 -74.04 -2.39 -14.08
N TRP A 186 -73.85 -3.70 -14.19
CA TRP A 186 -74.85 -4.64 -14.72
C TRP A 186 -75.96 -4.96 -13.71
N GLU A 187 -75.60 -5.29 -12.46
CA GLU A 187 -76.52 -5.70 -11.38
C GLU A 187 -77.41 -4.57 -10.88
N LEU A 188 -76.88 -3.34 -10.77
CA LEU A 188 -77.70 -2.15 -10.45
C LEU A 188 -78.62 -1.72 -11.60
N GLN A 189 -78.78 -2.56 -12.63
CA GLN A 189 -79.63 -2.35 -13.79
C GLN A 189 -79.40 -1.03 -14.54
N PHE A 190 -78.29 -0.32 -14.29
CA PHE A 190 -78.01 0.99 -14.90
C PHE A 190 -78.05 0.93 -16.43
N LEU A 191 -77.49 -0.15 -17.01
CA LEU A 191 -77.58 -0.40 -18.45
C LEU A 191 -79.01 -0.62 -18.93
N LEU A 192 -79.78 -1.44 -18.23
CA LEU A 192 -81.17 -1.75 -18.61
C LEU A 192 -82.03 -0.49 -18.51
N HIS A 193 -81.89 0.29 -17.43
CA HIS A 193 -82.56 1.57 -17.25
C HIS A 193 -82.16 2.57 -18.33
N HIS A 194 -80.86 2.70 -18.65
CA HIS A 194 -80.40 3.59 -19.71
C HIS A 194 -80.93 3.18 -21.09
N LYS A 195 -80.91 1.88 -21.42
CA LYS A 195 -81.50 1.36 -22.66
C LYS A 195 -83.01 1.61 -22.70
N ALA A 196 -83.73 1.37 -21.59
CA ALA A 196 -85.15 1.66 -21.48
C ALA A 196 -85.44 3.15 -21.65
N MET A 197 -84.65 4.05 -21.06
CA MET A 197 -84.77 5.50 -21.23
C MET A 197 -84.63 5.92 -22.69
N ILE A 198 -83.69 5.34 -23.44
CA ILE A 198 -83.52 5.62 -24.89
C ILE A 198 -84.78 5.20 -25.66
N ILE A 199 -85.31 4.00 -25.39
CA ILE A 199 -86.52 3.50 -26.06
C ILE A 199 -87.70 4.41 -25.73
N GLN A 200 -87.92 4.71 -24.45
CA GLN A 200 -89.00 5.58 -23.98
C GLN A 200 -88.91 6.98 -24.62
N LYS A 201 -87.70 7.58 -24.68
CA LYS A 201 -87.45 8.86 -25.36
C LYS A 201 -87.88 8.81 -26.83
N ASN A 202 -87.47 7.77 -27.56
CA ASN A 202 -87.80 7.63 -28.98
C ASN A 202 -89.29 7.44 -29.23
N VAL A 203 -89.97 6.62 -28.41
CA VAL A 203 -91.42 6.40 -28.50
C VAL A 203 -92.19 7.68 -28.21
N ARG A 204 -91.82 8.43 -27.16
CA ARG A 204 -92.44 9.74 -26.85
C ARG A 204 -92.29 10.73 -28.02
N GLY A 205 -91.10 10.79 -28.63
CA GLY A 205 -90.87 11.61 -29.81
C GLY A 205 -91.70 11.18 -31.03
N TRP A 206 -91.84 9.88 -31.27
CA TRP A 206 -92.67 9.34 -32.35
C TRP A 206 -94.16 9.68 -32.15
N LEU A 207 -94.68 9.54 -30.93
CA LEU A 207 -96.08 9.89 -30.60
C LEU A 207 -96.39 11.37 -30.89
N GLN A 208 -95.50 12.28 -30.49
CA GLN A 208 -95.68 13.71 -30.76
C GLN A 208 -95.64 14.03 -32.26
N ARG A 209 -94.68 13.46 -32.99
CA ARG A 209 -94.64 13.61 -34.47
C ARG A 209 -95.90 13.07 -35.13
N ARG A 210 -96.44 11.94 -34.68
CA ARG A 210 -97.67 11.36 -35.20
C ARG A 210 -98.87 12.27 -34.95
N LYS A 211 -99.01 12.85 -33.75
CA LYS A 211 -100.07 13.82 -33.42
C LYS A 211 -99.97 15.06 -34.33
N PHE A 212 -98.78 15.64 -34.45
CA PHE A 212 -98.54 16.80 -35.30
C PHE A 212 -98.86 16.51 -36.77
N ARG A 213 -98.39 15.37 -37.32
CA ARG A 213 -98.70 14.96 -38.70
C ARG A 213 -100.20 14.84 -38.92
N ARG A 214 -100.94 14.16 -38.04
CA ARG A 214 -102.41 14.06 -38.12
C ARG A 214 -103.09 15.43 -38.14
N ALA A 215 -102.72 16.32 -37.21
CA ALA A 215 -103.28 17.67 -37.14
C ALA A 215 -102.96 18.49 -38.39
N ARG A 216 -101.70 18.43 -38.86
CA ARG A 216 -101.25 19.10 -40.08
C ARG A 216 -102.00 18.59 -41.31
N ASP A 217 -102.11 17.28 -41.46
CA ASP A 217 -102.76 16.67 -42.62
C ASP A 217 -104.26 17.04 -42.64
N ALA A 218 -104.94 17.02 -41.49
CA ALA A 218 -106.31 17.51 -41.36
C ALA A 218 -106.45 19.01 -41.70
N ALA A 219 -105.53 19.85 -41.20
CA ALA A 219 -105.52 21.28 -41.52
C ALA A 219 -105.31 21.51 -43.03
N ILE A 220 -104.40 20.77 -43.67
CA ILE A 220 -104.19 20.84 -45.13
C ILE A 220 -105.47 20.45 -45.87
N THR A 221 -106.15 19.36 -45.47
CA THR A 221 -107.42 18.96 -46.08
C THR A 221 -108.48 20.06 -45.98
N ILE A 222 -108.65 20.66 -44.79
CA ILE A 222 -109.59 21.77 -44.57
C ILE A 222 -109.22 22.99 -45.40
N GLN A 223 -107.94 23.38 -45.40
CA GLN A 223 -107.44 24.52 -46.18
C GLN A 223 -107.66 24.31 -47.68
N CYS A 224 -107.39 23.11 -48.20
CA CYS A 224 -107.66 22.74 -49.59
C CYS A 224 -109.15 22.83 -49.93
N ALA A 225 -110.03 22.32 -49.05
CA ALA A 225 -111.48 22.41 -49.23
C ALA A 225 -111.98 23.87 -49.22
N PHE A 226 -111.47 24.69 -48.29
CA PHE A 226 -111.81 26.11 -48.21
C PHE A 226 -111.33 26.90 -49.44
N ARG A 227 -110.08 26.68 -49.88
CA ARG A 227 -109.54 27.28 -51.13
C ARG A 227 -110.41 26.92 -52.34
N ARG A 228 -110.83 25.65 -52.46
CA ARG A 228 -111.75 25.20 -53.51
C ARG A 228 -113.11 25.89 -53.43
N MET A 229 -113.67 26.02 -52.23
CA MET A 229 -114.96 26.70 -52.00
C MET A 229 -114.89 28.19 -52.33
N ARG A 230 -113.81 28.88 -51.95
CA ARG A 230 -113.55 30.29 -52.30
C ARG A 230 -113.44 30.48 -53.82
N ALA A 231 -112.67 29.63 -54.50
CA ALA A 231 -112.56 29.66 -55.96
C ALA A 231 -113.91 29.43 -56.66
N LYS A 232 -114.73 28.50 -56.15
CA LYS A 232 -116.11 28.30 -56.64
C LYS A 232 -116.99 29.54 -56.43
N ARG A 233 -116.88 30.22 -55.29
CA ARG A 233 -117.61 31.48 -55.01
C ARG A 233 -117.16 32.60 -55.96
N GLN A 234 -115.85 32.77 -56.17
CA GLN A 234 -115.30 33.74 -57.13
C GLN A 234 -115.79 33.47 -58.55
N LEU A 235 -115.77 32.21 -59.01
CA LEU A 235 -116.31 31.84 -60.32
C LEU A 235 -117.82 32.16 -60.43
N LYS A 236 -118.59 31.93 -59.36
CA LYS A 236 -120.02 32.29 -59.33
C LYS A 236 -120.21 33.80 -59.44
N GLN A 237 -119.41 34.60 -58.74
CA GLN A 237 -119.44 36.06 -58.78
C GLN A 237 -119.11 36.59 -60.18
N LEU A 238 -118.00 36.12 -60.78
CA LEU A 238 -117.61 36.48 -62.15
C LEU A 238 -118.68 36.10 -63.19
N LYS A 239 -119.39 34.98 -62.99
CA LYS A 239 -120.52 34.59 -63.86
C LYS A 239 -121.74 35.49 -63.70
N ILE A 240 -121.98 36.04 -62.51
CA ILE A 240 -123.05 37.02 -62.26
C ILE A 240 -122.67 38.35 -62.90
N GLU A 241 -121.44 38.81 -62.69
CA GLU A 241 -120.90 40.05 -63.28
C GLU A 241 -120.90 40.01 -64.82
N ALA A 242 -120.53 38.87 -65.42
CA ALA A 242 -120.60 38.68 -66.87
C ALA A 242 -122.04 38.76 -67.42
N ARG A 243 -123.04 38.24 -66.69
CA ARG A 243 -124.45 38.36 -67.09
C ARG A 243 -125.00 39.77 -66.95
N SER A 244 -124.49 40.57 -66.01
CA SER A 244 -124.88 41.98 -65.85
C SER A 244 -124.14 42.93 -66.80
N ALA A 245 -123.04 42.51 -67.42
CA ALA A 245 -122.29 43.27 -68.42
C ALA A 245 -122.84 43.08 -69.86
N GLU A 246 -123.77 42.15 -70.06
CA GLU A 246 -124.48 41.90 -71.32
C GLU A 246 -125.84 42.63 -71.41
N HIS A 247 -126.12 43.57 -70.49
CA HIS A 247 -127.31 44.44 -70.49
C HIS A 247 -126.95 45.92 -70.66
#